data_AF-K2FR95-F1
#
_entry.id   AF-K2FR95-F1
#
_cell.length_a   1.000
_cell.length_b   1.000
_cell.length_c   1.000
_cell.angle_alpha   90.00
_cell.angle_beta   90.00
_cell.angle_gamma   90.00
#
_symmetry.space_group_name_H-M   'P 1'
#
loop_
_entity.id
_entity.type
_entity.pdbx_description
1 polymer ?
#
loop_
_entity_poly.entity_id
_entity_poly.type
_entity_poly.pdbx_seq_one_letter_code
_entity_poly.pdbx_strand_id
1 'polypeptide(L)'
;MKKKIGEGDGIHVRAVRYGYENTAGFMYQEIEKWYSKRENEWPIVKKFLNDAFDNFTRGLNRETPFLLLEQLGNQNADNCRYTLSYHAYMQYFEYEQLQQTKKDSKRAFQLALFSLIVTITSFFVSIYFSNKQINSPTKLDYWQYQQIINKLK
;
A
#
# COMPACT_ATOMS: atom_id res chain seq x y z
N MET A 1 -2.18 -10.95 8.43
CA MET A 1 -1.64 -10.97 7.05
C MET A 1 -0.21 -10.41 7.11
N LYS A 2 0.83 -11.26 7.09
CA LYS A 2 2.23 -10.82 7.20
C LYS A 2 2.68 -10.18 5.87
N LYS A 3 2.79 -8.86 5.81
CA LYS A 3 3.20 -8.11 4.62
C LYS A 3 4.72 -8.28 4.45
N LYS A 4 5.18 -8.73 3.27
CA LYS A 4 6.62 -8.85 2.98
C LYS A 4 7.30 -7.48 3.10
N ILE A 5 8.48 -7.47 3.74
CA ILE A 5 9.35 -6.30 3.86
C ILE A 5 9.67 -5.80 2.45
N GLY A 6 9.21 -4.59 2.12
CA GLY A 6 9.70 -3.90 0.93
C GLY A 6 11.14 -3.45 1.20
N GLU A 7 12.07 -3.80 0.31
CA GLU A 7 13.48 -3.37 0.41
C GLU A 7 13.64 -1.83 0.43
N GLY A 8 12.62 -1.08 0.03
CA GLY A 8 12.60 0.38 -0.01
C GLY A 8 12.11 1.11 1.25
N ASP A 9 11.72 0.41 2.32
CA ASP A 9 11.29 1.09 3.55
C ASP A 9 12.52 1.66 4.29
N GLY A 10 12.40 2.81 4.96
CA GLY A 10 13.50 3.35 5.77
C GLY A 10 13.79 2.48 7.00
N ILE A 11 15.01 2.59 7.56
CA ILE A 11 15.39 1.85 8.78
C ILE A 11 14.42 2.06 9.95
N HIS A 12 13.92 3.29 10.12
CA HIS A 12 12.94 3.65 11.14
C HIS A 12 11.60 2.94 10.92
N VAL A 13 11.09 2.93 9.68
CA VAL A 13 9.84 2.24 9.34
C VAL A 13 9.95 0.75 9.62
N ARG A 14 11.12 0.15 9.34
CA ARG A 14 11.40 -1.24 9.69
C ARG A 14 11.38 -1.47 11.21
N ALA A 15 12.12 -0.68 11.97
CA ALA A 15 12.18 -0.83 13.42
C ALA A 15 10.78 -0.69 14.06
N VAL A 16 10.00 0.27 13.57
CA VAL A 16 8.62 0.48 14.00
C VAL A 16 7.69 -0.66 13.59
N ARG A 17 7.82 -1.18 12.35
CA ARG A 17 7.08 -2.37 11.91
C ARG A 17 7.34 -3.56 12.82
N TYR A 18 8.59 -3.78 13.21
CA TYR A 18 8.93 -4.87 14.12
C TYR A 18 8.23 -4.71 15.47
N GLY A 19 8.27 -3.51 16.06
CA GLY A 19 7.53 -3.23 17.30
C GLY A 19 6.01 -3.37 17.12
N TYR A 20 5.45 -2.95 15.98
CA TYR A 20 4.04 -3.11 15.65
C TYR A 20 3.62 -4.59 15.55
N GLU A 21 4.48 -5.45 14.99
CA GLU A 21 4.22 -6.90 14.90
C GLU A 21 4.35 -7.61 16.26
N ASN A 22 5.07 -7.01 17.20
CA ASN A 22 5.27 -7.50 18.56
C ASN A 22 4.60 -6.55 19.57
N THR A 23 3.27 -6.47 19.54
CA THR A 23 2.48 -5.53 20.38
C THR A 23 2.63 -5.76 21.87
N ALA A 24 3.00 -6.97 22.27
CA ALA A 24 3.32 -7.27 23.66
C ALA A 24 4.69 -6.70 24.06
N GLY A 25 5.47 -6.12 23.16
CA GLY A 25 6.87 -5.77 23.37
C GLY A 25 7.82 -6.89 22.94
N PHE A 26 9.11 -6.57 22.96
CA PHE A 26 10.20 -7.44 22.49
C PHE A 26 11.48 -7.19 23.29
N MET A 27 12.34 -8.20 23.32
CA MET A 27 13.64 -8.15 23.97
C MET A 27 14.72 -7.69 22.99
N TYR A 28 15.82 -7.17 23.54
CA TYR A 28 16.98 -6.72 22.78
C TYR A 28 17.51 -7.79 21.79
N GLN A 29 17.68 -9.03 22.27
CA GLN A 29 18.21 -10.14 21.46
C GLN A 29 17.25 -10.53 20.33
N GLU A 30 15.95 -10.33 20.50
CA GLU A 30 14.96 -10.68 19.48
C GLU A 30 15.04 -9.72 18.30
N ILE A 31 15.13 -8.41 18.57
CA ILE A 31 15.31 -7.40 17.53
C ILE A 31 16.71 -7.46 16.92
N GLU A 32 17.75 -7.78 17.70
CA GLU A 32 19.11 -8.04 17.19
C GLU A 32 19.10 -9.17 16.15
N LYS A 33 18.44 -10.29 16.48
CA LYS A 33 18.29 -11.42 15.56
C LYS A 33 17.53 -11.01 14.30
N TRP A 34 16.55 -10.13 14.39
CA TRP A 34 15.83 -9.61 13.23
C TRP A 34 16.71 -8.76 12.31
N TYR A 35 17.66 -8.01 12.89
CA TYR A 35 18.65 -7.22 12.16
C TYR A 35 19.95 -7.97 11.81
N SER A 36 20.09 -9.25 12.18
CA SER A 36 21.29 -10.08 11.88
C SER A 36 21.71 -10.08 10.41
N LYS A 37 20.76 -9.99 9.47
CA LYS A 37 21.04 -9.94 8.01
C LYS A 37 21.30 -8.51 7.48
N ARG A 38 21.32 -7.52 8.37
CA ARG A 38 21.36 -6.08 8.09
C ARG A 38 22.36 -5.40 9.04
N GLU A 39 23.60 -5.88 9.03
CA GLU A 39 24.65 -5.46 9.98
C GLU A 39 24.86 -3.94 10.03
N ASN A 40 24.71 -3.23 8.91
CA ASN A 40 24.84 -1.77 8.84
C ASN A 40 23.71 -1.01 9.54
N GLU A 41 22.53 -1.64 9.68
CA GLU A 41 21.35 -1.03 10.30
C GLU A 41 21.34 -1.25 11.81
N TRP A 42 21.93 -2.35 12.28
CA TRP A 42 21.92 -2.72 13.69
C TRP A 42 22.51 -1.64 14.63
N PRO A 43 23.67 -1.01 14.34
CA PRO A 43 24.22 0.04 15.21
C PRO A 43 23.25 1.21 15.43
N ILE A 44 22.46 1.54 14.42
CA ILE A 44 21.48 2.64 14.49
C ILE A 44 20.31 2.24 15.39
N VAL A 45 19.79 1.02 15.23
CA VAL A 45 18.68 0.49 16.04
C VAL A 45 19.12 0.27 17.49
N LYS A 46 20.32 -0.28 17.70
CA LYS A 46 20.97 -0.42 18.99
C LYS A 46 21.08 0.92 19.71
N LYS A 47 21.47 1.98 19.01
CA LYS A 47 21.51 3.33 19.58
C LYS A 47 20.13 3.76 20.07
N PHE A 48 19.06 3.54 19.30
CA PHE A 48 17.70 3.91 19.74
C PHE A 48 17.22 3.11 20.96
N LEU A 49 17.56 1.83 21.06
CA LEU A 49 17.26 1.00 22.24
C LEU A 49 18.00 1.51 23.47
N ASN A 50 19.30 1.81 23.32
CA ASN A 50 20.11 2.35 24.40
C ASN A 50 19.64 3.74 24.84
N ASP A 51 19.29 4.62 23.89
CA ASP A 51 18.74 5.95 24.19
C ASP A 51 17.41 5.83 24.95
N ALA A 52 16.55 4.85 24.60
CA ALA A 52 15.29 4.58 25.31
C ALA A 52 15.54 4.08 26.74
N PHE A 53 16.51 3.20 26.92
CA PHE A 53 16.94 2.73 28.23
C PHE A 53 17.52 3.86 29.09
N ASP A 54 18.43 4.66 28.53
CA ASP A 54 19.07 5.79 29.21
C ASP A 54 18.06 6.88 29.60
N ASN A 55 17.12 7.20 28.71
CA ASN A 55 16.09 8.20 29.02
C ASN A 55 15.19 7.74 30.16
N PHE A 56 14.78 6.47 30.14
CA PHE A 56 13.95 5.89 31.19
C PHE A 56 14.68 5.80 32.54
N THR A 57 15.92 5.31 32.55
CA THR A 57 16.73 5.16 33.78
C THR A 57 17.08 6.49 34.44
N ARG A 58 17.34 7.53 33.64
CA ARG A 58 17.68 8.86 34.14
C ARG A 58 16.46 9.72 34.46
N GLY A 59 15.24 9.21 34.27
CA GLY A 59 14.01 10.00 34.39
C GLY A 59 13.97 11.18 33.44
N LEU A 60 14.73 11.12 32.34
CA LEU A 60 14.78 12.18 31.35
C LEU A 60 13.53 12.05 30.47
N ASN A 61 12.71 13.09 30.46
CA ASN A 61 11.57 13.19 29.54
C ASN A 61 12.03 13.58 28.12
N ARG A 62 13.07 12.90 27.63
CA ARG A 62 13.59 13.08 26.27
C ARG A 62 12.81 12.16 25.35
N GLU A 63 12.29 12.74 24.27
CA GLU A 63 11.59 11.97 23.25
C GLU A 63 12.53 10.93 22.64
N THR A 64 12.26 9.65 22.91
CA THR A 64 12.76 8.57 22.06
C THR A 64 11.80 8.43 20.88
N PRO A 65 12.31 8.48 19.65
CA PRO A 65 11.45 8.70 18.49
C PRO A 65 10.42 7.59 18.25
N PHE A 66 10.62 6.36 18.77
CA PHE A 66 9.63 5.30 18.59
C PHE A 66 9.61 4.15 19.62
N LEU A 67 10.49 4.13 20.63
CA LEU A 67 10.61 3.01 21.58
C LEU A 67 10.40 3.47 23.01
N LEU A 68 9.69 2.66 23.78
CA LEU A 68 9.46 2.81 25.22
C LEU A 68 9.99 1.57 25.94
N LEU A 69 10.39 1.74 27.19
CA LEU A 69 10.76 0.64 28.07
C LEU A 69 9.53 0.23 28.90
N GLU A 70 9.19 -1.07 28.92
CA GLU A 70 7.95 -1.55 29.52
C GLU A 70 8.07 -1.78 31.04
N GLN A 71 9.24 -2.18 31.53
CA GLN A 71 9.41 -2.57 32.94
C GLN A 71 10.78 -2.21 33.52
N LEU A 72 10.77 -1.49 34.64
CA LEU A 72 11.94 -1.25 35.50
C LEU A 72 12.19 -2.50 36.34
N GLY A 73 13.34 -3.14 36.15
CA GLY A 73 13.73 -4.31 36.92
C GLY A 73 15.12 -4.83 36.57
N ASN A 74 15.57 -4.60 35.33
CA ASN A 74 16.91 -4.95 34.91
C ASN A 74 17.79 -3.69 34.75
N GLN A 75 18.98 -3.72 35.34
CA GLN A 75 19.99 -2.66 35.18
C GLN A 75 20.75 -2.77 33.85
N ASN A 76 20.44 -3.81 33.05
CA ASN A 76 21.06 -4.04 31.76
C ASN A 76 20.06 -3.83 30.62
N ALA A 77 20.40 -2.95 29.68
CA ALA A 77 19.62 -2.66 28.48
C ALA A 77 19.32 -3.92 27.64
N ASP A 78 20.23 -4.91 27.65
CA ASP A 78 20.09 -6.15 26.88
C ASP A 78 19.00 -7.08 27.43
N ASN A 79 18.64 -6.94 28.71
CA ASN A 79 17.67 -7.77 29.40
C ASN A 79 16.34 -7.03 29.67
N CYS A 80 16.15 -5.88 29.06
CA CYS A 80 14.93 -5.10 29.18
C CYS A 80 13.94 -5.44 28.06
N ARG A 81 12.66 -5.30 28.38
CA ARG A 81 11.56 -5.41 27.42
C ARG A 81 11.23 -4.02 26.88
N TYR A 82 11.27 -3.90 25.57
CA TYR A 82 10.96 -2.68 24.84
C TYR A 82 9.60 -2.82 24.16
N THR A 83 8.85 -1.73 24.12
CA THR A 83 7.60 -1.65 23.37
C THR A 83 7.61 -0.41 22.48
N LEU A 84 6.69 -0.36 21.53
CA LEU A 84 6.58 0.79 20.66
C LEU A 84 5.89 1.94 21.39
N SER A 85 6.32 3.19 21.15
CA SER A 85 5.59 4.35 21.64
C SER A 85 4.23 4.46 20.93
N TYR A 86 3.20 4.93 21.66
CA TYR A 86 1.87 5.13 21.07
C TYR A 86 1.92 6.07 19.86
N HIS A 87 2.75 7.11 19.93
CA HIS A 87 2.93 8.03 18.81
C HIS A 87 3.50 7.34 17.57
N ALA A 88 4.55 6.53 17.73
CA ALA A 88 5.13 5.79 16.62
C ALA A 88 4.16 4.73 16.07
N TYR A 89 3.31 4.15 16.93
CA TYR A 89 2.27 3.21 16.51
C TYR A 89 1.30 3.89 15.54
N MET A 90 0.80 5.06 15.91
CA MET A 90 -0.16 5.82 15.09
C MET A 90 0.49 6.31 13.78
N GLN A 91 1.70 6.85 13.84
CA GLN A 91 2.44 7.28 12.64
C GLN A 91 2.66 6.13 11.66
N TYR A 92 2.99 4.93 12.16
CA TYR A 92 3.19 3.78 11.30
C TYR A 92 1.89 3.25 10.70
N PHE A 93 0.80 3.31 11.46
CA PHE A 93 -0.53 3.00 10.96
C PHE A 93 -0.94 3.96 9.82
N GLU A 94 -0.76 5.27 10.01
CA GLU A 94 -0.99 6.28 8.97
C GLU A 94 -0.11 6.05 7.74
N TYR A 95 1.17 5.72 7.95
CA TYR A 95 2.09 5.38 6.87
C TYR A 95 1.58 4.18 6.04
N GLU A 96 1.14 3.09 6.68
CA GLU A 96 0.59 1.93 6.00
C GLU A 96 -0.70 2.27 5.24
N GLN A 97 -1.58 3.11 5.80
CA GLN A 97 -2.76 3.62 5.10
C GLN A 97 -2.37 4.42 3.86
N LEU A 98 -1.44 5.37 3.98
CA LEU A 98 -0.96 6.17 2.84
C LEU A 98 -0.36 5.30 1.75
N GLN A 99 0.42 4.28 2.12
CA GLN A 99 0.98 3.34 1.15
C GLN A 99 -0.10 2.50 0.46
N GLN A 100 -1.14 2.11 1.18
CA GLN A 100 -2.28 1.40 0.61
C GLN A 100 -3.05 2.31 -0.36
N THR A 101 -3.39 3.53 0.05
CA THR A 101 -4.05 4.55 -0.78
C THR A 101 -3.24 4.83 -2.04
N LYS A 102 -1.91 4.95 -1.98
CA LYS A 102 -1.07 5.13 -3.17
C LYS A 102 -1.19 3.97 -4.15
N LYS A 103 -1.20 2.72 -3.65
CA LYS A 103 -1.35 1.52 -4.49
C LYS A 103 -2.73 1.46 -5.12
N ASP A 104 -3.77 1.79 -4.36
CA ASP A 104 -5.15 1.76 -4.82
C ASP A 104 -5.40 2.88 -5.84
N SER A 105 -4.88 4.08 -5.62
CA SER A 105 -4.90 5.16 -6.60
C SER A 105 -4.16 4.79 -7.89
N LYS A 106 -3.01 4.12 -7.81
CA LYS A 106 -2.27 3.65 -9.00
C LYS A 106 -3.09 2.62 -9.78
N ARG A 107 -3.76 1.68 -9.11
CA ARG A 107 -4.66 0.71 -9.74
C ARG A 107 -5.88 1.38 -10.36
N ALA A 108 -6.49 2.32 -9.65
CA ALA A 108 -7.62 3.10 -10.15
C ALA A 108 -7.24 3.89 -11.42
N PHE A 109 -6.06 4.50 -11.44
CA PHE A 109 -5.55 5.18 -12.63
C PHE A 109 -5.36 4.23 -13.82
N GLN A 110 -4.81 3.04 -13.59
CA GLN A 110 -4.66 2.02 -14.65
C GLN A 110 -6.02 1.56 -15.19
N LEU A 111 -7.01 1.34 -14.31
CA LEU A 111 -8.38 0.98 -14.69
C LEU A 111 -9.05 2.10 -15.47
N ALA A 112 -8.87 3.36 -15.05
CA ALA A 112 -9.39 4.52 -15.75
C ALA A 112 -8.78 4.63 -17.16
N LEU A 113 -7.46 4.43 -17.29
CA LEU A 113 -6.78 4.42 -18.59
C LEU A 113 -7.30 3.30 -19.50
N PHE A 114 -7.48 2.10 -18.96
CA PHE A 114 -8.04 0.98 -19.71
C PHE A 114 -9.48 1.28 -20.18
N SER A 115 -10.32 1.82 -19.30
CA SER A 115 -11.69 2.24 -19.62
C SER A 115 -11.73 3.29 -20.73
N LEU A 116 -10.80 4.26 -20.70
CA LEU A 116 -10.68 5.27 -21.75
C LEU A 116 -10.34 4.64 -23.11
N ILE A 117 -9.41 3.68 -23.15
CA ILE A 117 -9.07 2.96 -24.38
C ILE A 117 -10.31 2.21 -24.92
N VAL A 118 -11.00 1.45 -24.07
CA VAL A 118 -12.21 0.70 -24.47
C VAL A 118 -13.29 1.63 -25.01
N THR A 119 -13.47 2.80 -24.39
CA THR A 119 -14.45 3.81 -24.84
C THR A 119 -14.11 4.34 -26.23
N ILE A 120 -12.84 4.70 -26.46
CA ILE A 120 -12.37 5.16 -27.78
C ILE A 120 -12.55 4.08 -28.84
N THR A 121 -12.14 2.83 -28.55
CA THR A 121 -12.29 1.73 -29.50
C THR A 121 -13.77 1.47 -29.82
N SER A 122 -14.64 1.48 -28.82
CA SER A 122 -16.08 1.28 -29.01
C SER A 122 -16.70 2.39 -29.88
N PHE A 123 -16.26 3.63 -29.69
CA PHE A 123 -16.69 4.76 -30.52
C PHE A 123 -16.34 4.54 -32.00
N PHE A 124 -15.09 4.18 -32.31
CA PHE A 124 -14.67 3.91 -33.70
C PHE A 124 -15.39 2.70 -34.31
N VAL A 125 -15.58 1.63 -33.54
CA VAL A 125 -16.34 0.45 -33.99
C VAL A 125 -17.80 0.84 -34.31
N SER A 126 -18.42 1.65 -33.45
CA SER A 126 -19.78 2.14 -33.68
C SER A 126 -19.88 2.98 -34.96
N ILE A 127 -18.92 3.88 -35.21
CA ILE A 127 -18.86 4.66 -36.46
C ILE A 127 -18.70 3.73 -37.67
N TYR A 128 -17.81 2.75 -37.59
CA TYR A 128 -17.57 1.80 -38.68
C TYR A 128 -18.84 1.01 -39.04
N PHE A 129 -19.51 0.43 -38.05
CA PHE A 129 -20.75 -0.31 -38.28
C PHE A 129 -21.89 0.59 -38.77
N SER A 130 -22.01 1.81 -38.22
CA SER A 130 -22.98 2.80 -38.69
C SER A 130 -22.77 3.13 -40.18
N ASN A 131 -21.54 3.45 -40.59
CA ASN A 131 -21.20 3.71 -41.99
C ASN A 131 -21.44 2.48 -42.89
N LYS A 132 -21.11 1.27 -42.42
CA LYS A 132 -21.37 0.04 -43.16
C LYS A 132 -22.87 -0.23 -43.32
N GLN A 133 -23.69 0.14 -42.33
CA GLN A 133 -25.13 -0.01 -42.36
C GLN A 133 -25.79 1.00 -43.30
N ILE A 134 -25.37 2.27 -43.27
CA ILE A 134 -25.84 3.33 -44.18
C ILE A 134 -25.49 3.00 -45.64
N ASN A 135 -24.25 2.55 -45.89
CA ASN A 135 -23.78 2.19 -47.24
C ASN A 135 -24.12 0.75 -47.64
N SER A 136 -24.83 0.01 -46.79
CA SER A 136 -25.28 -1.32 -47.18
C SER A 136 -26.32 -1.16 -48.29
N PRO A 137 -26.21 -1.92 -49.40
CA PRO A 137 -27.21 -1.85 -50.45
C PRO A 137 -28.55 -2.27 -49.84
N THR A 138 -29.47 -1.30 -49.72
CA THR A 138 -30.87 -1.55 -49.40
C THR A 138 -31.45 -2.38 -50.52
N LYS A 139 -31.40 -3.70 -50.36
CA LYS A 139 -32.18 -4.62 -51.18
C LYS A 139 -33.62 -4.50 -50.70
N LEU A 140 -34.45 -3.81 -51.48
CA LEU A 140 -35.90 -3.96 -51.38
C LEU A 140 -36.20 -5.45 -51.58
N ASP A 141 -36.80 -6.05 -50.56
CA ASP A 141 -37.24 -7.44 -50.67
C ASP A 141 -38.30 -7.53 -51.78
N TYR A 142 -38.31 -8.62 -52.54
CA TYR A 142 -39.18 -8.79 -53.71
C TYR A 142 -40.67 -8.55 -53.35
N TRP A 143 -41.06 -8.96 -52.14
CA TRP A 143 -42.39 -8.76 -51.59
C TRP A 143 -42.72 -7.29 -51.29
N GLN A 144 -41.75 -6.52 -50.79
CA GLN A 144 -41.92 -5.09 -50.54
C GLN A 144 -42.01 -4.32 -51.87
N TYR A 145 -41.23 -4.72 -52.87
CA TYR A 145 -41.29 -4.14 -54.21
C TYR A 145 -42.65 -4.38 -54.88
N GLN A 146 -43.19 -5.59 -54.79
CA GLN A 146 -44.54 -5.94 -55.27
C GLN A 146 -45.64 -5.11 -54.60
N GLN A 147 -45.55 -4.87 -53.29
CA GLN A 147 -46.54 -4.03 -52.59
C GLN A 147 -46.51 -2.56 -53.03
N ILE A 148 -45.32 -2.02 -53.34
CA ILE A 148 -45.19 -0.63 -53.83
C ILE A 148 -45.81 -0.50 -55.22
N ILE A 149 -45.53 -1.44 -56.13
CA ILE A 149 -46.11 -1.44 -57.48
C ILE A 149 -47.64 -1.52 -57.42
N ASN A 150 -48.19 -2.39 -56.57
CA ASN A 150 -49.64 -2.55 -56.43
C ASN A 150 -50.34 -1.33 -55.79
N LYS A 151 -49.62 -0.45 -55.08
CA LYS A 151 -50.15 0.80 -54.54
C LYS A 151 -50.08 1.99 -55.51
N LEU A 152 -49.25 1.90 -56.55
CA LEU A 152 -49.07 2.96 -57.56
C LEU A 152 -49.98 2.78 -58.79
N LYS A 153 -50.56 1.58 -58.97
CA LYS A 153 -51.65 1.31 -59.91
C LYS A 153 -53.00 1.63 -59.26
#